data_AF-A0A495VGD5-F1
#
_entry.id   AF-A0A495VGD5-F1
#
_cell.length_a   1.000
_cell.length_b   1.000
_cell.length_c   1.000
_cell.angle_alpha   90.00
_cell.angle_beta   90.00
_cell.angle_gamma   90.00
#
_symmetry.space_group_name_H-M   'P 1'
#
loop_
_entity.id
_entity.type
_entity.pdbx_description
1 polymer ?
#
loop_
_entity_poly.entity_id
_entity_poly.type
_entity_poly.pdbx_seq_one_letter_code
_entity_poly.pdbx_strand_id
1 'polypeptide(L)'
;MTGVVTAATLGQIYRHRRFYRDADGAWQTKFLLTLARTGDGDIVFRLLTSRQHSRPKAPPCYHGDPYPGFYLGHLGGALTTDSWLDLRRQDDYDYLAFAEDVASGTIRPVMMLPPSLLCEALTCATNADDTTKQQERVMRDQRANLSCA
;
A
#
# COMPACT_ATOMS: atom_id res chain seq x y z
N MET A 1 -13.63 -27.84 -7.47
CA MET A 1 -14.00 -26.84 -6.45
C MET A 1 -13.43 -25.51 -6.91
N THR A 2 -14.24 -24.66 -7.54
CA THR A 2 -13.85 -23.30 -7.91
C THR A 2 -13.84 -22.46 -6.64
N GLY A 3 -12.69 -22.41 -5.97
CA GLY A 3 -12.48 -21.49 -4.85
C GLY A 3 -12.61 -20.06 -5.36
N VAL A 4 -13.45 -19.26 -4.71
CA VAL A 4 -13.54 -17.83 -4.98
C VAL A 4 -12.19 -17.22 -4.59
N VAL A 5 -11.38 -16.88 -5.59
CA VAL A 5 -10.17 -16.07 -5.39
C VAL A 5 -10.65 -14.73 -4.85
N THR A 6 -10.35 -14.44 -3.58
CA THR A 6 -10.78 -13.18 -2.97
C THR A 6 -9.88 -12.08 -3.51
N ALA A 7 -10.40 -11.35 -4.49
CA ALA A 7 -9.73 -10.21 -5.08
C ALA A 7 -9.38 -9.16 -4.00
N ALA A 8 -8.18 -8.60 -4.04
CA ALA A 8 -7.79 -7.51 -3.15
C ALA A 8 -8.76 -6.32 -3.29
N THR A 9 -9.23 -5.79 -2.16
CA THR A 9 -10.05 -4.57 -2.14
C THR A 9 -9.11 -3.38 -2.27
N LEU A 10 -9.32 -2.50 -3.25
CA LEU A 10 -8.50 -1.29 -3.43
C LEU A 10 -8.82 -0.26 -2.34
N GLY A 11 -7.79 0.41 -1.82
CA GLY A 11 -7.90 1.30 -0.65
C GLY A 11 -7.85 0.56 0.70
N GLN A 12 -7.84 -0.77 0.69
CA GLN A 12 -7.75 -1.56 1.91
C GLN A 12 -6.32 -1.57 2.44
N ILE A 13 -6.19 -1.34 3.73
CA ILE A 13 -4.97 -1.66 4.46
C ILE A 13 -5.06 -3.11 4.92
N TYR A 14 -4.03 -3.87 4.60
CA TYR A 14 -3.85 -5.24 5.02
C TYR A 14 -2.65 -5.37 5.96
N ARG A 15 -2.73 -6.30 6.92
CA ARG A 15 -1.61 -6.73 7.76
C ARG A 15 -1.05 -8.04 7.22
N HIS A 16 0.23 -8.05 6.87
CA HIS A 16 0.97 -9.24 6.49
C HIS A 16 1.88 -9.67 7.63
N ARG A 17 1.62 -10.84 8.22
CA ARG A 17 2.32 -11.31 9.44
C ARG A 17 3.67 -12.00 9.18
N ARG A 18 4.05 -12.19 7.92
CA ARG A 18 5.24 -12.92 7.45
C ARG A 18 5.84 -12.25 6.21
N PHE A 19 6.02 -10.93 6.23
CA PHE A 19 6.42 -10.18 5.03
C PHE A 19 7.88 -10.46 4.65
N TYR A 20 8.78 -10.52 5.63
CA TYR A 20 10.19 -10.88 5.42
C TYR A 20 10.77 -11.50 6.69
N ARG A 21 11.91 -12.17 6.57
CA ARG A 21 12.71 -12.61 7.71
C ARG A 21 13.84 -11.61 7.97
N ASP A 22 14.04 -11.24 9.22
CA ASP A 22 15.21 -10.47 9.62
C ASP A 22 16.49 -11.35 9.65
N ALA A 23 17.61 -10.74 10.08
CA ALA A 23 18.90 -11.42 10.17
C ALA A 23 18.88 -12.61 11.13
N ASP A 24 17.99 -12.61 12.13
CA ASP A 24 17.81 -13.69 13.11
C ASP A 24 16.83 -14.76 12.60
N GLY A 25 16.32 -14.60 11.38
CA GLY A 25 15.36 -15.51 10.75
C GLY A 25 13.92 -15.33 11.25
N ALA A 26 13.63 -14.34 12.09
CA ALA A 26 12.29 -14.11 12.61
C ALA A 26 11.39 -13.41 11.59
N TRP A 27 10.14 -13.86 11.50
CA TRP A 27 9.15 -13.26 10.61
C TRP A 27 8.72 -11.89 11.08
N GLN A 28 8.80 -10.91 10.20
CA GLN A 28 8.43 -9.54 10.46
C GLN A 28 7.07 -9.19 9.84
N THR A 29 6.30 -8.41 10.60
CA THR A 29 4.98 -7.93 10.18
C THR A 29 5.12 -6.61 9.40
N LYS A 30 4.34 -6.47 8.33
CA LYS A 30 4.14 -5.20 7.62
C LYS A 30 2.67 -4.91 7.37
N PHE A 31 2.38 -3.65 7.11
CA PHE A 31 1.09 -3.20 6.63
C PHE A 31 1.22 -2.73 5.20
N LEU A 32 0.26 -3.08 4.36
CA LEU A 32 0.24 -2.81 2.92
C LEU A 32 -1.03 -2.00 2.62
N LEU A 33 -0.93 -0.94 1.85
CA LEU A 33 -2.07 -0.28 1.23
C LEU A 33 -2.15 -0.70 -0.24
N THR A 34 -3.28 -1.27 -0.65
CA THR A 34 -3.56 -1.62 -2.05
C THR A 34 -4.04 -0.37 -2.79
N LEU A 35 -3.32 0.01 -3.84
CA LEU A 35 -3.54 1.26 -4.56
C LEU A 35 -4.29 1.04 -5.87
N ALA A 36 -3.90 0.02 -6.64
CA ALA A 36 -4.49 -0.26 -7.95
C ALA A 36 -4.32 -1.74 -8.30
N ARG A 37 -4.83 -2.11 -9.48
CA ARG A 37 -4.65 -3.43 -10.06
C ARG A 37 -4.17 -3.30 -11.50
N THR A 38 -3.25 -4.16 -11.89
CA THR A 38 -2.77 -4.29 -13.27
C THR A 38 -3.75 -5.09 -14.14
N GLY A 39 -3.54 -5.10 -15.46
CA GLY A 39 -4.44 -5.80 -16.39
C GLY A 39 -4.43 -7.34 -16.24
N ASP A 40 -3.31 -7.90 -15.79
CA ASP A 40 -3.13 -9.32 -15.45
C ASP A 40 -3.62 -9.69 -14.05
N GLY A 41 -3.95 -8.71 -13.22
CA GLY A 41 -4.60 -8.90 -11.92
C GLY A 41 -3.71 -8.62 -10.72
N ASP A 42 -2.41 -8.41 -10.93
CA ASP A 42 -1.45 -8.09 -9.87
C ASP A 42 -1.79 -6.78 -9.15
N ILE A 43 -1.36 -6.72 -7.91
CA ILE A 43 -1.79 -5.70 -6.96
C ILE A 43 -0.67 -4.69 -6.81
N VAL A 44 -0.92 -3.47 -7.26
CA VAL A 44 -0.03 -2.34 -6.97
C VAL A 44 -0.27 -1.94 -5.53
N PHE A 45 0.77 -2.05 -4.69
CA PHE A 45 0.71 -1.68 -3.28
C PHE A 45 1.91 -0.84 -2.86
N ARG A 46 1.77 -0.20 -1.70
CA ARG A 46 2.90 0.41 -0.98
C ARG A 46 2.84 0.04 0.50
N LEU A 47 4.01 -0.01 1.13
CA LEU A 47 4.13 -0.34 2.53
C LEU A 47 3.80 0.86 3.41
N LEU A 48 3.21 0.59 4.57
CA LEU A 48 3.11 1.56 5.64
C LEU A 48 4.34 1.49 6.56
N THR A 49 4.76 2.64 7.04
CA THR A 49 5.80 2.77 8.06
C THR A 49 5.38 3.77 9.13
N SER A 50 5.66 3.43 10.39
CA SER A 50 5.56 4.37 11.52
C SER A 50 6.87 5.11 11.79
N ARG A 51 7.95 4.75 11.07
CA ARG A 51 9.25 5.42 11.18
C ARG A 51 9.25 6.67 10.31
N GLN A 52 9.17 7.83 10.97
CA GLN A 52 9.17 9.12 10.32
C GLN A 52 10.46 9.35 9.50
N HIS A 53 11.64 9.21 10.12
CA HIS A 53 12.91 9.66 9.54
C HIS A 53 12.82 11.11 9.02
N SER A 54 13.17 11.39 7.76
CA SER A 54 13.06 12.71 7.13
C SER A 54 11.67 13.01 6.56
N ARG A 55 10.69 12.10 6.68
CA ARG A 55 9.34 12.31 6.12
C ARG A 55 8.61 13.40 6.91
N PRO A 56 8.22 14.52 6.26
CA PRO A 56 7.44 15.56 6.91
C PRO A 56 5.99 15.11 7.11
N LYS A 57 5.27 15.86 7.95
CA LYS A 57 3.80 15.81 8.03
C LYS A 57 3.13 16.86 7.12
N ALA A 58 3.86 17.93 6.82
CA ALA A 58 3.42 19.05 5.97
C ALA A 58 4.60 19.56 5.11
N PRO A 59 4.47 19.63 3.77
CA PRO A 59 3.39 19.02 2.99
C PRO A 59 3.34 17.49 3.21
N PRO A 60 2.16 16.85 3.12
CA PRO A 60 2.04 15.42 3.41
C PRO A 60 2.75 14.56 2.38
N CYS A 61 2.82 15.01 1.12
CA CYS A 61 3.55 14.35 0.05
C CYS A 61 4.99 14.85 -0.02
N TYR A 62 5.95 13.92 0.09
CA TYR A 62 7.37 14.22 0.10
C TYR A 62 8.14 13.20 -0.75
N HIS A 63 8.84 13.68 -1.77
CA HIS A 63 9.60 12.84 -2.71
C HIS A 63 11.12 12.92 -2.48
N GLY A 64 11.55 13.56 -1.40
CA GLY A 64 12.98 13.75 -1.15
C GLY A 64 13.69 12.51 -0.62
N ASP A 65 14.99 12.46 -0.86
CA ASP A 65 15.87 11.39 -0.41
C ASP A 65 16.21 11.48 1.09
N PRO A 66 16.52 10.34 1.74
CA PRO A 66 16.48 8.96 1.22
C PRO A 66 15.13 8.26 1.50
N TYR A 67 14.15 9.00 2.03
CA TYR A 67 12.91 8.44 2.56
C TYR A 67 11.70 9.20 2.00
N PRO A 68 11.37 9.00 0.72
CA PRO A 68 10.14 9.56 0.18
C PRO A 68 8.93 8.91 0.88
N GLY A 69 7.85 9.67 1.03
CA GLY A 69 6.68 9.24 1.77
C GLY A 69 5.47 10.14 1.61
N PHE A 70 4.29 9.57 1.85
CA PHE A 70 3.04 10.31 2.01
C PHE A 70 2.51 10.15 3.44
N TYR A 71 2.33 11.25 4.16
CA TYR A 71 1.79 11.22 5.52
C TYR A 71 0.29 10.87 5.53
N LEU A 72 -0.06 9.74 6.16
CA LEU A 72 -1.43 9.24 6.28
C LEU A 72 -2.11 9.69 7.59
N GLY A 73 -1.37 10.29 8.52
CA GLY A 73 -1.89 10.63 9.84
C GLY A 73 -1.88 9.46 10.83
N HIS A 74 -2.59 9.68 11.94
CA HIS A 74 -2.90 8.65 12.93
C HIS A 74 -4.20 7.96 12.53
N LEU A 75 -4.11 6.72 12.04
CA LEU A 75 -5.25 6.01 11.46
C LEU A 75 -6.12 5.29 12.50
N GLY A 76 -5.59 5.04 13.71
CA GLY A 76 -6.30 4.38 14.80
C GLY A 76 -6.39 2.85 14.65
N GLY A 77 -7.15 2.20 15.53
CA GLY A 77 -7.31 0.74 15.52
C GLY A 77 -5.97 0.01 15.73
N ALA A 78 -5.56 -0.82 14.77
CA ALA A 78 -4.27 -1.52 14.79
C ALA A 78 -3.07 -0.63 14.41
N LEU A 79 -3.33 0.60 13.95
CA LEU A 79 -2.34 1.59 13.50
C LEU A 79 -2.38 2.80 14.45
N THR A 80 -1.92 2.58 15.69
CA THR A 80 -1.98 3.54 16.81
C THR A 80 -0.87 4.59 16.80
N THR A 81 -0.09 4.67 15.72
CA THR A 81 0.95 5.68 15.55
C THR A 81 0.76 6.39 14.23
N ASP A 82 1.34 7.58 14.13
CA ASP A 82 1.51 8.26 12.86
C ASP A 82 2.08 7.29 11.82
N SER A 83 1.51 7.33 10.62
CA SER A 83 1.84 6.42 9.54
C SER A 83 2.15 7.18 8.27
N TRP A 84 3.10 6.68 7.51
CA TRP A 84 3.42 7.13 6.17
C TRP A 84 3.29 5.97 5.19
N LEU A 85 2.81 6.27 3.99
CA LEU A 85 2.98 5.43 2.82
C LEU A 85 4.43 5.56 2.35
N ASP A 86 5.17 4.47 2.29
CA ASP A 86 6.54 4.44 1.77
C ASP A 86 6.49 4.49 0.24
N LEU A 87 7.12 5.50 -0.35
CA LEU A 87 7.06 5.73 -1.80
C LEU A 87 8.23 5.12 -2.57
N ARG A 88 9.17 4.49 -1.85
CA ARG A 88 10.28 3.76 -2.47
C ARG A 88 9.76 2.59 -3.30
N ARG A 89 10.57 2.15 -4.25
CA ARG A 89 10.22 1.09 -5.20
C ARG A 89 9.69 -0.14 -4.47
N GLN A 90 8.53 -0.62 -4.91
CA GLN A 90 7.97 -1.93 -4.57
C GLN A 90 7.52 -2.58 -5.88
N ASP A 91 7.82 -3.86 -6.02
CA ASP A 91 7.26 -4.68 -7.09
C ASP A 91 5.78 -4.97 -6.79
N ASP A 92 5.02 -5.28 -7.83
CA ASP A 92 3.60 -5.61 -7.68
C ASP A 92 3.44 -6.95 -6.94
N TYR A 93 2.33 -7.12 -6.22
CA TYR A 93 2.03 -8.39 -5.55
C TYR A 93 1.28 -9.30 -6.52
N ASP A 94 1.85 -10.47 -6.81
CA ASP A 94 1.19 -11.50 -7.62
C ASP A 94 -0.20 -11.83 -7.06
N TYR A 95 -1.21 -11.82 -7.93
CA TYR A 95 -2.60 -11.94 -7.49
C TYR A 95 -2.96 -13.31 -6.91
N LEU A 96 -2.32 -14.40 -7.38
CA LEU A 96 -2.54 -15.75 -6.86
C LEU A 96 -1.89 -15.88 -5.49
N ALA A 97 -0.64 -15.44 -5.36
CA ALA A 97 0.08 -15.43 -4.09
C ALA A 97 -0.65 -14.60 -3.03
N PHE A 98 -1.15 -13.41 -3.40
CA PHE A 98 -1.94 -12.59 -2.49
C PHE A 98 -3.21 -13.30 -2.03
N ALA A 99 -3.94 -13.95 -2.94
CA ALA A 99 -5.16 -14.67 -2.61
C ALA A 99 -4.89 -15.87 -1.69
N GLU A 100 -3.80 -16.61 -1.92
CA GLU A 100 -3.34 -17.69 -1.05
C GLU A 100 -2.96 -17.17 0.35
N ASP A 101 -2.29 -16.02 0.42
CA ASP A 101 -1.92 -15.40 1.68
C ASP A 101 -3.13 -14.89 2.46
N VAL A 102 -4.15 -14.37 1.77
CA VAL A 102 -5.44 -14.02 2.38
C VAL A 102 -6.16 -15.29 2.87
N ALA A 103 -6.25 -16.33 2.04
CA ALA A 103 -6.94 -17.57 2.37
C ALA A 103 -6.29 -18.32 3.56
N SER A 104 -4.95 -18.30 3.63
CA SER A 104 -4.20 -18.86 4.76
C SER A 104 -4.19 -17.98 6.01
N GLY A 105 -4.75 -16.76 5.91
CA GLY A 105 -4.76 -15.75 6.97
C GLY A 105 -3.37 -15.18 7.29
N THR A 106 -2.40 -15.33 6.38
CA THR A 106 -1.09 -14.69 6.41
C THR A 106 -1.19 -13.19 6.15
N ILE A 107 -2.12 -12.81 5.27
CA ILE A 107 -2.60 -11.46 5.07
C ILE A 107 -4.03 -11.35 5.63
N ARG A 108 -4.31 -10.27 6.37
CA ARG A 108 -5.66 -9.99 6.90
C ARG A 108 -6.04 -8.53 6.68
N PRO A 109 -7.30 -8.23 6.32
CA PRO A 109 -7.77 -6.86 6.23
C PRO A 109 -7.72 -6.21 7.62
N VAL A 110 -7.35 -4.93 7.66
CA VAL A 110 -7.26 -4.12 8.88
C VAL A 110 -8.31 -3.02 8.87
N MET A 111 -8.27 -2.14 7.87
CA MET A 111 -9.22 -1.04 7.71
C MET A 111 -9.23 -0.52 6.29
N MET A 112 -10.32 0.16 5.91
CA MET A 112 -10.42 0.90 4.66
C MET A 112 -9.92 2.32 4.84
N LEU A 113 -9.10 2.80 3.89
CA LEU A 113 -8.69 4.20 3.89
C LEU A 113 -9.87 5.09 3.45
N PRO A 114 -10.11 6.26 4.07
CA PRO A 114 -11.12 7.19 3.59
C PRO A 114 -10.87 7.56 2.12
N PRO A 115 -11.92 7.65 1.27
CA PRO A 115 -11.74 7.90 -0.17
C PRO A 115 -10.94 9.17 -0.50
N SER A 116 -11.14 10.26 0.25
CA SER A 116 -10.37 11.50 0.06
C SER A 116 -8.87 11.30 0.32
N LEU A 117 -8.53 10.64 1.43
CA LEU A 117 -7.14 10.33 1.79
C LEU A 117 -6.51 9.34 0.79
N LEU A 118 -7.28 8.39 0.28
CA LEU A 118 -6.84 7.49 -0.79
C LEU A 118 -6.54 8.25 -2.09
N CYS A 119 -7.38 9.22 -2.47
CA CYS A 119 -7.14 10.07 -3.65
C CYS A 119 -5.84 10.89 -3.51
N GLU A 120 -5.57 11.44 -2.34
CA GLU A 120 -4.31 12.16 -2.06
C GLU A 120 -3.11 11.20 -2.09
N ALA A 121 -3.22 10.04 -1.47
CA ALA A 121 -2.18 9.01 -1.47
C ALA A 121 -1.86 8.52 -2.89
N LEU A 122 -2.89 8.25 -3.70
CA LEU A 122 -2.75 7.89 -5.11
C LEU A 122 -2.06 9.01 -5.88
N THR A 123 -2.46 10.27 -5.67
CA THR A 123 -1.83 11.42 -6.33
C THR A 123 -0.34 11.51 -6.00
N CYS A 124 0.02 11.34 -4.74
CA CYS A 124 1.42 11.35 -4.32
C CYS A 124 2.20 10.16 -4.92
N ALA A 125 1.69 8.94 -4.77
CA ALA A 125 2.35 7.72 -5.24
C ALA A 125 2.52 7.68 -6.77
N THR A 126 1.55 8.20 -7.52
CA THR A 126 1.62 8.30 -8.99
C THR A 126 2.81 9.12 -9.48
N ASN A 127 3.21 10.14 -8.71
CA ASN A 127 4.27 11.07 -9.10
C ASN A 127 5.62 10.74 -8.44
N ALA A 128 5.72 9.64 -7.68
CA ALA A 128 6.97 9.26 -7.02
C ALA A 128 7.99 8.72 -8.03
N ASP A 129 9.27 9.08 -7.86
CA ASP A 129 10.35 8.75 -8.79
C ASP A 129 10.52 7.24 -9.01
N ASP A 130 10.23 6.44 -7.98
CA ASP A 130 10.35 4.98 -7.96
C ASP A 130 9.10 4.25 -8.50
N THR A 131 8.06 4.97 -8.92
CA THR A 131 6.85 4.39 -9.51
C THR A 131 7.08 4.08 -10.99
N THR A 132 6.80 2.85 -11.40
CA THR A 132 6.94 2.47 -12.82
C THR A 132 5.82 3.09 -13.66
N LYS A 133 6.04 3.26 -14.97
CA LYS A 133 5.01 3.77 -15.91
C LYS A 133 3.72 2.95 -15.88
N GLN A 134 3.83 1.64 -15.68
CA GLN A 134 2.66 0.76 -15.57
C GLN A 134 1.89 1.04 -14.28
N GLN A 135 2.58 1.09 -13.14
CA GLN A 135 1.99 1.42 -11.83
C GLN A 135 1.34 2.81 -11.87
N GLU A 136 2.02 3.81 -12.41
CA GLU A 136 1.50 5.16 -12.63
C GLU A 136 0.18 5.11 -13.40
N ARG A 137 0.16 4.43 -14.55
CA ARG A 137 -1.04 4.36 -15.40
C ARG A 137 -2.23 3.79 -14.64
N VAL A 138 -2.06 2.62 -14.00
CA VAL A 138 -3.19 1.96 -13.33
C VAL A 138 -3.63 2.69 -12.07
N MET A 139 -2.73 3.42 -11.39
CA MET A 139 -3.11 4.32 -10.30
C MET A 139 -3.89 5.54 -10.79
N ARG A 140 -3.54 6.12 -11.95
CA ARG A 140 -4.33 7.19 -12.58
C ARG A 140 -5.72 6.71 -13.00
N ASP A 141 -5.82 5.51 -13.58
CA ASP A 141 -7.10 4.89 -13.91
C ASP A 141 -7.95 4.67 -12.65
N GLN A 142 -7.32 4.21 -11.55
CA GLN A 142 -8.01 4.07 -10.27
C GLN A 142 -8.50 5.41 -9.71
N ARG A 143 -7.72 6.49 -9.83
CA ARG A 143 -8.16 7.84 -9.44
C ARG A 143 -9.39 8.28 -10.22
N ALA A 144 -9.43 8.02 -11.52
CA ALA A 144 -10.59 8.31 -12.36
C ALA A 144 -11.81 7.50 -11.94
N ASN A 145 -11.64 6.20 -11.66
CA ASN A 145 -12.72 5.32 -11.18
C ASN A 145 -13.30 5.77 -9.82
N LEU A 146 -12.47 6.32 -8.95
CA LEU A 146 -12.89 6.87 -7.66
C LEU A 146 -13.48 8.29 -7.75
N SER A 147 -13.49 8.90 -8.95
CA SER A 147 -13.87 10.30 -9.15
C SER A 147 -13.09 11.25 -8.24
N CYS A 148 -11.79 11.01 -8.07
CA CYS A 148 -10.92 11.92 -7.35
C CYS A 148 -10.94 13.30 -8.02
N ALA A 149 -11.14 14.34 -7.21
CA ALA A 149 -11.08 15.73 -7.66
C ALA A 149 -9.66 16.16 -8.07
#